data_AF-A0A0R3QYN4-F1
#
_entry.id   AF-A0A0R3QYN4-F1
#
_cell.length_a   1.000
_cell.length_b   1.000
_cell.length_c   1.000
_cell.angle_alpha   90.00
_cell.angle_beta   90.00
_cell.angle_gamma   90.00
#
_symmetry.space_group_name_H-M   'P 1'
#
loop_
_entity.id
_entity.type
_entity.pdbx_description
1 polymer ?
#
loop_
_entity_poly.entity_id
_entity_poly.type
_entity_poly.pdbx_seq_one_letter_code
_entity_poly.pdbx_strand_id
1 'polypeptide(L)'
;MMIVYGGRENNLTNFPETVFAYNFTQNRWYEMIIEGEMPANGREFHTACVINRKMYVFGGKNDFVNDLGLDVLNLETGCWEKPEETGDIPCGRRNHSAWVHQGMLYIFGGYQHNHYQHLNTLHEFNPETSRWRLLQQYGLNRPISRQRHCSVIVNDRVFIFGGLGCAYHFFFLFK
;
A
#
# COMPACT_ATOMS: atom_id res chain seq x y z
N MET A 1 11.06 7.50 -13.21
CA MET A 1 10.30 8.58 -12.57
C MET A 1 9.95 8.14 -11.17
N MET A 2 10.01 9.01 -10.19
CA MET A 2 9.48 8.74 -8.84
C MET A 2 8.15 9.47 -8.71
N ILE A 3 7.12 8.81 -8.20
CA ILE A 3 5.76 9.37 -8.06
C ILE A 3 5.42 9.41 -6.58
N VAL A 4 4.84 10.52 -6.13
CA VAL A 4 4.47 10.78 -4.74
C VAL A 4 3.02 11.23 -4.70
N TYR A 5 2.24 10.60 -3.81
CA TYR A 5 0.83 10.92 -3.56
C TYR A 5 0.54 10.82 -2.05
N GLY A 6 -0.35 11.68 -1.55
CA GLY A 6 -0.83 11.66 -0.17
C GLY A 6 0.20 12.11 0.86
N GLY A 7 0.08 11.62 2.10
CA GLY A 7 0.78 12.16 3.27
C GLY A 7 -0.06 13.18 4.02
N ARG A 8 0.53 13.90 4.97
CA ARG A 8 -0.16 14.96 5.72
C ARG A 8 0.76 16.17 5.91
N GLU A 9 0.25 17.35 5.60
CA GLU A 9 0.96 18.60 5.86
C GLU A 9 0.64 19.11 7.26
N ASN A 10 1.65 19.61 7.98
CA ASN A 10 1.55 20.00 9.40
C ASN A 10 0.51 21.09 9.69
N ASN A 11 0.15 21.90 8.68
CA ASN A 11 -0.67 23.10 8.84
C ASN A 11 -2.01 23.04 8.10
N LEU A 12 -2.34 21.90 7.47
CA LEU A 12 -3.62 21.72 6.79
C LEU A 12 -4.45 20.66 7.49
N THR A 13 -5.74 20.94 7.63
CA THR A 13 -6.73 19.89 7.95
C THR A 13 -6.87 18.91 6.80
N ASN A 14 -6.53 19.32 5.57
CA ASN A 14 -6.71 18.54 4.36
C ASN A 14 -5.47 17.73 4.00
N PHE A 15 -5.70 16.55 3.45
CA PHE A 15 -4.67 15.71 2.87
C PHE A 15 -4.36 16.17 1.43
N PRO A 16 -3.09 16.25 1.03
CA PRO A 16 -2.73 16.61 -0.33
C PRO A 16 -3.29 15.58 -1.32
N GLU A 17 -4.11 16.09 -2.23
CA GLU A 17 -4.68 15.36 -3.37
C GLU A 17 -3.77 15.41 -4.59
N THR A 18 -2.75 16.26 -4.56
CA THR A 18 -1.77 16.43 -5.62
C THR A 18 -0.90 15.20 -5.76
N VAL A 19 -0.57 14.89 -7.01
CA VAL A 19 0.40 13.85 -7.36
C VAL A 19 1.62 14.54 -7.92
N PHE A 20 2.78 14.30 -7.31
CA PHE A 20 4.05 14.83 -7.77
C PHE A 20 4.88 13.75 -8.44
N ALA A 21 5.58 14.13 -9.51
CA ALA A 21 6.53 13.30 -10.21
C ALA A 21 7.92 13.94 -10.19
N TYR A 22 8.95 13.15 -9.89
CA TYR A 22 10.34 13.54 -10.02
C TYR A 22 10.99 12.82 -11.20
N ASN A 23 11.57 13.59 -12.10
CA ASN A 23 12.36 13.10 -13.21
C ASN A 23 13.85 13.12 -12.85
N PHE A 24 14.46 11.93 -12.71
CA PHE A 24 15.88 11.77 -12.38
C PHE A 24 16.82 12.31 -13.46
N THR A 25 16.43 12.23 -14.74
CA THR A 25 17.25 12.72 -15.86
C THR A 25 17.26 14.25 -15.90
N GLN A 26 16.11 14.87 -15.64
CA GLN A 26 15.97 16.33 -15.66
C GLN A 26 16.26 16.99 -14.30
N ASN A 27 16.44 16.19 -13.24
CA ASN A 27 16.59 16.64 -11.86
C ASN A 27 15.51 17.67 -11.45
N ARG A 28 14.25 17.36 -11.75
CA ARG A 28 13.14 18.31 -11.57
C ARG A 28 11.86 17.62 -11.11
N TRP A 29 11.12 18.32 -10.26
CA TRP A 29 9.76 17.98 -9.85
C TRP A 29 8.73 18.58 -10.79
N TYR A 30 7.66 17.82 -10.99
CA TYR A 30 6.48 18.16 -11.78
C TYR A 30 5.26 17.84 -10.95
N GLU A 31 4.27 18.72 -10.98
CA GLU A 31 2.91 18.37 -10.58
C GLU A 31 2.25 17.63 -11.74
N MET A 32 1.69 16.46 -11.47
CA MET A 32 0.95 15.70 -12.49
C MET A 32 -0.45 16.27 -12.63
N ILE A 33 -0.91 16.40 -13.87
CA ILE A 33 -2.30 16.74 -14.15
C ILE A 33 -3.13 15.49 -13.91
N ILE A 34 -4.08 15.59 -12.98
CA ILE A 34 -5.02 14.53 -12.64
C ILE A 34 -6.37 14.91 -13.23
N GLU A 35 -6.96 14.00 -14.00
CA GLU A 35 -8.21 14.19 -14.72
C GLU A 35 -9.31 13.27 -14.15
N GLY A 36 -10.58 13.64 -14.30
CA GLY A 36 -11.73 12.81 -13.87
C GLY A 36 -12.14 12.93 -12.40
N GLU A 37 -13.08 12.07 -11.98
CA GLU A 37 -13.55 12.03 -10.59
C GLU A 37 -12.51 11.36 -9.69
N MET A 38 -12.03 12.11 -8.69
CA MET A 38 -11.06 11.66 -7.70
C MET A 38 -11.68 10.59 -6.78
N PRO A 39 -11.15 9.35 -6.68
CA PRO A 39 -11.40 8.49 -5.56
C PRO A 39 -10.59 9.00 -4.38
N ALA A 40 -11.37 9.55 -3.46
CA ALA A 40 -11.03 9.92 -2.10
C ALA A 40 -9.95 11.00 -1.95
N ASN A 41 -10.36 12.02 -1.19
CA ASN A 41 -9.50 12.94 -0.44
C ASN A 41 -8.16 12.27 -0.10
N GLY A 42 -7.06 13.04 -0.17
CA GLY A 42 -5.72 12.53 0.09
C GLY A 42 -5.66 11.64 1.35
N ARG A 43 -4.68 10.75 1.41
CA ARG A 43 -4.57 9.78 2.50
C ARG A 43 -3.15 9.66 3.04
N GLU A 44 -3.03 9.32 4.32
CA GLU A 44 -1.74 9.02 4.95
C GLU A 44 -1.65 7.56 5.41
N PHE A 45 -0.43 7.10 5.69
CA PHE A 45 -0.13 5.73 6.15
C PHE A 45 -0.55 4.60 5.18
N HIS A 46 -0.78 4.94 3.91
CA HIS A 46 -1.04 4.01 2.81
C HIS A 46 0.27 3.42 2.27
N THR A 47 0.15 2.47 1.34
CA THR A 47 1.27 2.06 0.48
C THR A 47 0.88 2.21 -0.98
N ALA A 48 1.87 2.37 -1.86
CA ALA A 48 1.66 2.49 -3.30
C ALA A 48 2.66 1.62 -4.06
N CYS A 49 2.19 0.97 -5.13
CA CYS A 49 3.01 0.14 -6.01
C CYS A 49 2.61 0.38 -7.47
N VAL A 50 3.56 0.35 -8.40
CA VAL A 50 3.29 0.57 -9.83
C VAL A 50 3.39 -0.75 -10.59
N ILE A 51 2.35 -1.08 -11.35
CA ILE A 51 2.29 -2.21 -12.28
C ILE A 51 1.71 -1.70 -13.60
N ASN A 52 2.40 -1.93 -14.72
CA ASN A 52 1.90 -1.60 -16.08
C ASN A 52 1.29 -0.19 -16.22
N ARG A 53 2.03 0.86 -15.81
CA ARG A 53 1.59 2.27 -15.84
C ARG A 53 0.35 2.57 -15.00
N LYS A 54 -0.04 1.71 -14.07
CA LYS A 54 -1.05 1.99 -13.05
C LYS A 54 -0.40 1.98 -11.67
N MET A 55 -0.72 2.98 -10.86
CA MET A 55 -0.31 3.05 -9.46
C MET A 55 -1.45 2.56 -8.58
N TYR A 56 -1.21 1.45 -7.88
CA TYR A 56 -2.14 0.83 -6.95
C TYR A 56 -1.86 1.39 -5.56
N VAL A 57 -2.84 2.08 -4.98
CA VAL A 57 -2.76 2.71 -3.67
C VAL A 57 -3.71 1.98 -2.72
N PHE A 58 -3.15 1.25 -1.77
CA PHE A 58 -3.96 0.50 -0.81
C PHE A 58 -3.88 1.10 0.59
N GLY A 59 -5.01 1.10 1.29
CA GLY A 59 -5.04 1.40 2.71
C GLY A 59 -4.85 2.87 3.05
N GLY A 60 -4.43 3.10 4.28
CA GLY A 60 -4.29 4.42 4.87
C GLY A 60 -5.60 4.94 5.47
N LYS A 61 -5.57 6.21 5.86
CA LYS A 61 -6.73 6.94 6.37
C LYS A 61 -6.81 8.34 5.78
N ASN A 62 -8.00 8.91 5.81
CA ASN A 62 -8.25 10.35 5.67
C ASN A 62 -9.07 10.85 6.87
N ASP A 63 -9.64 12.06 6.80
CA ASP A 63 -10.36 12.66 7.93
C ASP A 63 -11.72 11.99 8.18
N PHE A 64 -12.24 11.26 7.18
CA PHE A 64 -13.56 10.66 7.20
C PHE A 64 -13.53 9.14 7.37
N VAL A 65 -12.48 8.49 6.86
CA VAL A 65 -12.35 7.03 6.79
C VAL A 65 -11.01 6.60 7.36
N ASN A 66 -11.05 5.75 8.38
CA ASN A 66 -9.86 5.28 9.09
C ASN A 66 -9.14 4.10 8.42
N ASP A 67 -9.87 3.33 7.62
CA ASP A 67 -9.43 2.07 7.01
C ASP A 67 -9.85 2.08 5.53
N LEU A 68 -9.06 2.72 4.67
CA LEU A 68 -9.31 2.80 3.22
C LEU A 68 -8.96 1.50 2.49
N GLY A 69 -9.56 1.27 1.32
CA GLY A 69 -9.31 0.11 0.45
C GLY A 69 -8.31 0.39 -0.67
N LEU A 70 -8.48 -0.28 -1.81
CA LEU A 70 -7.69 -0.08 -3.03
C LEU A 70 -8.26 1.06 -3.89
N ASP A 71 -7.42 1.97 -4.32
CA ASP A 71 -7.70 2.92 -5.41
C ASP A 71 -6.54 2.87 -6.41
N VAL A 72 -6.84 3.09 -7.70
CA VAL A 72 -5.84 2.91 -8.76
C VAL A 72 -5.73 4.19 -9.58
N LEU A 73 -4.53 4.75 -9.70
CA LEU A 73 -4.28 5.87 -10.59
C LEU A 73 -3.71 5.36 -11.92
N ASN A 74 -4.41 5.64 -13.02
CA ASN A 74 -3.89 5.43 -14.36
C ASN A 74 -2.89 6.53 -14.69
N LEU A 75 -1.61 6.17 -14.81
CA LEU A 75 -0.52 7.15 -15.01
C LEU A 75 -0.42 7.62 -16.47
N GLU A 76 -1.16 7.01 -17.38
CA GLU A 76 -1.22 7.41 -18.80
C GLU A 76 -2.31 8.48 -19.01
N THR A 77 -3.47 8.32 -18.39
CA THR A 77 -4.57 9.29 -18.51
C THR A 77 -4.61 10.30 -17.37
N GLY A 78 -3.90 10.06 -16.27
CA GLY A 78 -4.05 10.86 -15.05
C GLY A 78 -5.40 10.64 -14.36
N CYS A 79 -6.19 9.65 -14.79
CA CYS A 79 -7.49 9.36 -14.19
C CYS A 79 -7.36 8.30 -13.12
N TRP A 80 -8.07 8.52 -12.04
CA TRP A 80 -8.22 7.50 -11.04
C TRP A 80 -9.39 6.55 -11.35
N GLU A 81 -9.26 5.32 -10.85
CA GLU A 81 -10.14 4.19 -11.11
C GLU A 81 -10.44 3.46 -9.79
N LYS A 82 -11.70 3.03 -9.63
CA LYS A 82 -12.10 2.11 -8.55
C LYS A 82 -12.32 0.72 -9.15
N PRO A 83 -11.40 -0.24 -8.95
CA PRO A 83 -11.59 -1.58 -9.50
C PRO A 83 -12.76 -2.30 -8.81
N GLU A 84 -13.51 -3.09 -9.57
CA GLU A 84 -14.45 -4.06 -9.00
C GLU A 84 -13.67 -5.26 -8.46
N GLU A 85 -13.32 -5.19 -7.17
CA GLU A 85 -12.51 -6.20 -6.50
C GLU A 85 -13.34 -7.46 -6.18
N THR A 86 -12.74 -8.64 -6.36
CA THR A 86 -13.37 -9.93 -6.01
C THR A 86 -12.43 -10.82 -5.19
N GLY A 87 -12.98 -11.90 -4.61
CA GLY A 87 -12.21 -12.89 -3.86
C GLY A 87 -12.00 -12.51 -2.40
N ASP A 88 -10.82 -12.80 -1.86
CA ASP A 88 -10.49 -12.59 -0.44
C ASP A 88 -10.03 -11.14 -0.21
N ILE A 89 -10.95 -10.19 -0.36
CA ILE A 89 -10.62 -8.76 -0.29
C ILE A 89 -10.04 -8.42 1.10
N PRO A 90 -8.80 -7.91 1.19
CA PRO A 90 -8.22 -7.52 2.46
C PRO A 90 -9.01 -6.39 3.12
N CYS A 91 -9.16 -6.44 4.44
CA CYS A 91 -9.69 -5.28 5.16
C CYS A 91 -8.81 -4.04 4.95
N GLY A 92 -9.46 -2.87 4.94
CA GLY A 92 -8.76 -1.58 4.97
C GLY A 92 -7.85 -1.49 6.19
N ARG A 93 -6.65 -0.93 6.01
CA ARG A 93 -5.59 -0.93 7.01
C ARG A 93 -4.56 0.15 6.75
N ARG A 94 -3.76 0.48 7.77
CA ARG A 94 -2.66 1.44 7.68
C ARG A 94 -1.32 0.86 8.12
N ASN A 95 -0.22 1.53 7.79
CA ASN A 95 1.13 1.15 8.22
C ASN A 95 1.53 -0.29 7.85
N HIS A 96 1.00 -0.81 6.74
CA HIS A 96 1.32 -2.11 6.18
C HIS A 96 2.51 -1.99 5.20
N SER A 97 3.02 -3.12 4.71
CA SER A 97 3.92 -3.15 3.56
C SER A 97 3.18 -3.61 2.31
N ALA A 98 3.61 -3.10 1.16
CA ALA A 98 3.24 -3.63 -0.14
C ALA A 98 4.45 -3.72 -1.07
N TRP A 99 4.42 -4.67 -1.99
CA TRP A 99 5.44 -4.84 -3.02
C TRP A 99 4.84 -5.49 -4.27
N VAL A 100 5.57 -5.40 -5.38
CA VAL A 100 5.24 -6.10 -6.62
C VAL A 100 6.18 -7.28 -6.79
N HIS A 101 5.63 -8.45 -7.12
CA HIS A 101 6.42 -9.61 -7.53
C HIS A 101 5.70 -10.35 -8.66
N GLN A 102 6.41 -10.62 -9.76
CA GLN A 102 5.85 -11.29 -10.95
C GLN A 102 4.53 -10.70 -11.47
N GLY A 103 4.41 -9.37 -11.45
CA GLY A 103 3.20 -8.66 -11.92
C GLY A 103 2.01 -8.69 -10.96
N MET A 104 2.16 -9.31 -9.79
CA MET A 104 1.15 -9.34 -8.73
C MET A 104 1.49 -8.31 -7.65
N LEU A 105 0.46 -7.73 -7.05
CA LEU A 105 0.58 -6.85 -5.88
C LEU A 105 0.42 -7.68 -4.61
N TYR A 106 1.31 -7.49 -3.65
CA TYR A 106 1.24 -8.14 -2.34
C TYR A 106 1.07 -7.14 -1.22
N ILE A 107 0.34 -7.52 -0.18
CA ILE A 107 0.12 -6.73 1.02
C ILE A 107 0.37 -7.58 2.26
N PHE A 108 1.17 -7.06 3.18
CA PHE A 108 1.47 -7.74 4.44
C PHE A 108 1.31 -6.85 5.67
N GLY A 109 0.69 -7.44 6.70
CA GLY A 109 0.58 -6.86 8.02
C GLY A 109 -0.26 -5.59 8.05
N GLY A 110 0.10 -4.66 8.93
CA GLY A 110 -0.58 -3.39 9.15
C GLY A 110 -1.45 -3.38 10.40
N TYR A 111 -2.27 -2.34 10.52
CA TYR A 111 -3.21 -2.14 11.61
C TYR A 111 -4.58 -1.74 11.06
N GLN A 112 -5.61 -2.43 11.50
CA GLN A 112 -7.00 -2.13 11.20
C GLN A 112 -7.57 -1.32 12.36
N HIS A 113 -7.88 -0.05 12.10
CA HIS A 113 -8.29 0.88 13.14
C HIS A 113 -9.65 0.54 13.72
N ASN A 114 -10.63 0.24 12.87
CA ASN A 114 -12.01 0.00 13.30
C ASN A 114 -12.17 -1.24 14.21
N HIS A 115 -11.17 -2.13 14.21
CA HIS A 115 -11.16 -3.35 15.02
C HIS A 115 -10.02 -3.39 16.04
N TYR A 116 -9.24 -2.31 16.17
CA TYR A 116 -8.08 -2.23 17.06
C TYR A 116 -7.08 -3.38 16.91
N GLN A 117 -6.88 -3.85 15.67
CA GLN A 117 -6.21 -5.12 15.40
C GLN A 117 -4.89 -4.93 14.63
N HIS A 118 -3.81 -5.49 15.14
CA HIS A 118 -2.58 -5.69 14.37
C HIS A 118 -2.75 -6.92 13.47
N LEU A 119 -2.26 -6.82 12.23
CA LEU A 119 -2.38 -7.87 11.22
C LEU A 119 -1.03 -8.53 10.92
N ASN A 120 -1.06 -9.81 10.55
CA ASN A 120 0.03 -10.57 9.91
C ASN A 120 -0.47 -11.31 8.67
N THR A 121 -1.60 -10.88 8.09
CA THR A 121 -2.15 -11.51 6.89
C THR A 121 -1.33 -11.11 5.67
N LEU A 122 -1.18 -12.05 4.74
CA LEU A 122 -0.52 -11.86 3.45
C LEU A 122 -1.58 -12.02 2.37
N HIS A 123 -1.80 -10.96 1.58
CA HIS A 123 -2.73 -10.97 0.46
C HIS A 123 -1.99 -10.75 -0.84
N GLU A 124 -2.49 -11.38 -1.90
CA GLU A 124 -2.04 -11.22 -3.28
C GLU A 124 -3.21 -10.68 -4.11
N PHE A 125 -2.94 -9.70 -4.97
CA PHE A 125 -3.88 -9.14 -5.93
C PHE A 125 -3.37 -9.35 -7.35
N ASN A 126 -4.22 -9.95 -8.17
CA ASN A 126 -4.00 -10.07 -9.59
C ASN A 126 -4.69 -8.88 -10.31
N PRO A 127 -3.93 -7.94 -10.90
CA PRO A 127 -4.49 -6.75 -11.54
C PRO A 127 -5.20 -7.03 -12.87
N GLU A 128 -4.96 -8.17 -13.52
CA GLU A 128 -5.63 -8.55 -14.77
C GLU A 128 -7.05 -9.06 -14.53
N THR A 129 -7.28 -9.66 -13.35
CA THR A 129 -8.57 -10.27 -12.98
C THR A 129 -9.29 -9.51 -11.87
N SER A 130 -8.68 -8.43 -11.34
CA SER A 130 -9.15 -7.68 -10.16
C SER A 130 -9.52 -8.59 -8.98
N ARG A 131 -8.72 -9.65 -8.76
CA ARG A 131 -9.03 -10.67 -7.75
C ARG A 131 -7.97 -10.73 -6.67
N TRP A 132 -8.41 -10.69 -5.42
CA TRP A 132 -7.61 -10.93 -4.23
C TRP A 132 -7.61 -12.40 -3.82
N ARG A 133 -6.50 -12.83 -3.23
CA ARG A 133 -6.33 -14.12 -2.57
C ARG A 133 -5.65 -13.95 -1.23
N LEU A 134 -6.20 -14.57 -0.19
CA LEU A 134 -5.53 -14.72 1.09
C LEU A 134 -4.53 -15.86 0.96
N LEU A 135 -3.24 -15.57 1.11
CA LEU A 135 -2.21 -16.58 1.02
C LEU A 135 -2.06 -17.30 2.37
N GLN A 136 -2.24 -18.62 2.33
CA GLN A 136 -2.02 -19.44 3.51
C GLN A 136 -0.53 -19.53 3.80
N GLN A 137 -0.15 -19.02 4.97
CA GLN A 137 1.23 -19.07 5.46
C GLN A 137 1.43 -20.39 6.23
N TYR A 138 2.51 -21.12 5.95
CA TYR A 138 2.85 -22.38 6.61
C TYR A 138 4.20 -22.28 7.33
N GLY A 139 4.49 -23.25 8.20
CA GLY A 139 5.76 -23.34 8.95
C GLY A 139 5.71 -22.77 10.37
N LEU A 140 6.73 -23.15 11.15
CA LEU A 140 7.03 -22.61 12.48
C LEU A 140 7.65 -21.20 12.32
N ASN A 141 7.37 -20.28 13.25
CA ASN A 141 7.96 -18.92 13.30
C ASN A 141 7.51 -17.93 12.21
N ARG A 142 6.21 -17.91 11.89
CA ARG A 142 5.62 -16.85 11.06
C ARG A 142 5.77 -15.49 11.76
N PRO A 143 5.89 -14.38 11.02
CA PRO A 143 5.95 -13.08 11.65
C PRO A 143 4.68 -12.82 12.47
N ILE A 144 4.86 -12.41 13.73
CA ILE A 144 3.75 -11.89 14.54
C ILE A 144 3.08 -10.71 13.86
N SER A 145 1.83 -10.45 14.24
CA SER A 145 1.08 -9.28 13.77
C SER A 145 1.84 -7.99 14.06
N ARG A 146 1.96 -7.14 13.04
CA ARG A 146 2.85 -5.98 13.08
C ARG A 146 2.41 -4.87 12.14
N GLN A 147 2.75 -3.64 12.51
CA GLN A 147 2.62 -2.45 11.69
C GLN A 147 3.90 -1.62 11.73
N ARG A 148 4.07 -0.65 10.83
CA ARG A 148 5.24 0.24 10.78
C ARG A 148 6.58 -0.51 10.65
N HIS A 149 6.54 -1.68 10.01
CA HIS A 149 7.73 -2.44 9.66
C HIS A 149 8.29 -1.92 8.34
N CYS A 150 9.58 -2.19 8.10
CA CYS A 150 10.20 -1.95 6.81
C CYS A 150 10.15 -3.25 5.99
N SER A 151 9.91 -3.16 4.69
CA SER A 151 10.05 -4.28 3.77
C SER A 151 10.98 -3.91 2.60
N VAL A 152 11.77 -4.89 2.17
CA VAL A 152 12.65 -4.77 1.00
C VAL A 152 12.55 -6.05 0.19
N ILE A 153 12.41 -5.92 -1.13
CA ILE A 153 12.46 -7.03 -2.06
C ILE A 153 13.83 -7.08 -2.74
N VAL A 154 14.45 -8.25 -2.73
CA VAL A 154 15.70 -8.53 -3.47
C VAL A 154 15.52 -9.86 -4.19
N ASN A 155 15.54 -9.83 -5.51
CA ASN A 155 15.24 -10.97 -6.37
C ASN A 155 13.84 -11.56 -6.07
N ASP A 156 13.80 -12.82 -5.64
CA ASP A 156 12.61 -13.59 -5.28
C ASP A 156 12.33 -13.60 -3.77
N ARG A 157 13.04 -12.77 -3.00
CA ARG A 157 12.94 -12.74 -1.53
C ARG A 157 12.45 -11.39 -1.02
N VAL A 158 11.55 -11.44 -0.05
CA VAL A 158 11.06 -10.27 0.68
C VAL A 158 11.54 -10.34 2.11
N PHE A 159 12.24 -9.29 2.54
CA PHE A 159 12.75 -9.15 3.88
C PHE A 159 11.88 -8.16 4.64
N ILE A 160 11.48 -8.50 5.87
CA ILE A 160 10.66 -7.65 6.74
C ILE A 160 11.41 -7.41 8.05
N PHE A 161 11.65 -6.15 8.37
CA PHE A 161 12.43 -5.75 9.55
C PHE A 161 11.61 -4.90 10.52
N GLY A 162 11.77 -5.20 11.81
CA GLY A 162 11.16 -4.45 12.89
C GLY A 162 9.63 -4.39 12.82
N GLY A 163 9.10 -3.24 13.21
CA GLY A 163 7.68 -2.97 13.35
C GLY A 163 7.18 -3.09 14.78
N LEU A 164 5.97 -2.58 15.00
CA LEU A 164 5.24 -2.63 16.26
C LEU A 164 4.19 -3.74 16.19
N GLY A 165 4.32 -4.74 17.06
CA GLY A 165 3.40 -5.86 17.16
C GLY A 165 2.92 -6.10 18.59
N CYS A 166 1.79 -6.81 18.73
CA CYS A 166 1.32 -7.31 20.02
C CYS A 166 2.10 -8.57 20.42
N ALA A 167 3.41 -8.45 20.64
CA ALA A 167 4.27 -9.32 21.45
C ALA A 167 5.74 -8.92 21.28
N TYR A 168 6.45 -8.78 22.39
CA TYR A 168 7.91 -8.70 22.44
C TYR A 168 8.48 -10.00 21.85
N HIS A 169 9.01 -10.02 20.62
CA HIS A 169 10.03 -10.98 20.17
C HIS A 169 10.60 -10.55 18.82
N PHE A 170 11.92 -10.31 18.78
CA PHE A 170 12.69 -10.13 17.55
C PHE A 170 12.84 -11.49 16.87
N PHE A 171 12.56 -11.57 15.56
CA PHE A 171 12.95 -12.72 14.74
C PHE A 171 13.83 -12.25 13.59
N PHE A 172 15.01 -12.84 13.48
CA PHE A 172 15.80 -12.89 12.25
C PHE A 172 15.24 -14.05 11.41
N LEU A 173 14.94 -13.79 10.14
CA LEU A 173 14.70 -14.86 9.16
C LEU A 173 16.01 -15.11 8.41
N PHE A 174 16.61 -16.29 8.64
CA PHE A 174 17.65 -16.88 7.78
C PHE A 174 17.14 -18.21 7.23
N LYS A 175 16.99 -18.29 5.91
CA LYS A 175 17.66 -19.21 4.98
C LYS A 175 17.26 -18.86 3.55
#